data_AF-A0A131XQT6-F1
#
_entry.id   AF-A0A131XQT6-F1
#
_cell.length_a   1.000
_cell.length_b   1.000
_cell.length_c   1.000
_cell.angle_alpha   90.00
_cell.angle_beta   90.00
_cell.angle_gamma   90.00
#
_symmetry.space_group_name_H-M   'P 1'
#
loop_
_entity.id
_entity.type
_entity.pdbx_description
1 polymer ?
#
loop_
_entity_poly.entity_id
_entity_poly.type
_entity_poly.pdbx_seq_one_letter_code
_entity_poly.pdbx_strand_id
1 'polypeptide(L)'
;KFGELAQVLEALTAGMYAADQLILKAGMLLFENHELSSPHRTNFFVRHCRCLGAADKKATALEYIIYCLKRSEHAHLRTFFQDHLRVHRKMIRKSERVDHILRGYLGILDYIEWLPLASGQVASEGENAEEGATGAEAYHGLTIAARAMDNFRMLLDHEGPFDIFIVKLIHMLEFYGHLDKAESVLEEYLDKNPESLNAHIYLYTFLKRHNLRAEERIDFLHKICGMDPSNALVLDYIEYIYGLEGGGSAESVRMVADFLDSFDNKDSLEGWTWLCRTAVQAVHRKEKQLLACLKQLWKERRGYWRPYHFGVRLQPTGRPEVWICKATLLRVLKVDDRGYVSSVEERLAELGADTVDAYNTFAEKM
;
A
#
# COMPACT_ATOMS: atom_id res chain seq x y z
N LYS A 1 -12.25 -5.27 20.42
CA LYS A 1 -12.06 -3.90 20.98
C LYS A 1 -11.36 -3.88 22.34
N PHE A 2 -11.99 -4.23 23.47
CA PHE A 2 -11.28 -4.17 24.77
C PHE A 2 -10.14 -5.19 24.92
N GLY A 3 -10.30 -6.41 24.38
CA GLY A 3 -9.23 -7.43 24.40
C GLY A 3 -8.00 -7.03 23.57
N GLU A 4 -8.20 -6.41 22.40
CA GLU A 4 -7.11 -5.90 21.56
C GLU A 4 -6.40 -4.71 22.22
N LEU A 5 -7.15 -3.81 22.86
CA LEU A 5 -6.59 -2.70 23.61
C LEU A 5 -5.72 -3.18 24.78
N ALA A 6 -6.17 -4.21 25.50
CA ALA A 6 -5.40 -4.82 26.58
C ALA A 6 -4.08 -5.42 26.06
N GLN A 7 -4.10 -6.13 24.93
CA GLN A 7 -2.90 -6.68 24.30
C GLN A 7 -1.92 -5.58 23.85
N VAL A 8 -2.42 -4.47 23.31
CA VAL A 8 -1.57 -3.33 22.92
C VAL A 8 -0.97 -2.65 24.16
N LEU A 9 -1.73 -2.49 25.25
CA LEU A 9 -1.22 -1.94 26.51
C LEU A 9 -0.19 -2.87 27.18
N GLU A 10 -0.40 -4.18 27.13
CA GLU A 10 0.56 -5.19 27.58
C GLU A 10 1.86 -5.11 26.77
N ALA A 11 1.78 -5.01 25.44
CA ALA A 11 2.95 -4.83 24.58
C ALA A 11 3.67 -3.50 24.84
N LEU A 12 2.93 -2.42 25.10
CA LEU A 12 3.49 -1.10 25.44
C LEU A 12 4.21 -1.10 26.79
N THR A 13 3.65 -1.78 27.79
CA THR A 13 4.26 -1.88 29.14
C THR A 13 5.44 -2.85 29.16
N ALA A 14 5.49 -3.83 28.24
CA ALA A 14 6.65 -4.69 28.04
C ALA A 14 7.86 -3.98 27.41
N GLY A 15 7.67 -2.81 26.79
CA GLY A 15 8.74 -2.00 26.22
C GLY A 15 9.55 -1.25 27.28
N MET A 16 10.83 -0.98 26.99
CA MET A 16 11.72 -0.16 27.85
C MET A 16 11.44 1.35 27.72
N TYR A 17 10.21 1.78 27.97
CA TYR A 17 9.84 3.19 27.98
C TYR A 17 10.07 3.82 29.35
N ALA A 18 10.51 5.09 29.38
CA ALA A 18 10.42 5.89 30.59
C ALA A 18 8.95 6.05 30.99
N ALA A 19 8.66 6.08 32.30
CA ALA A 19 7.29 6.18 32.82
C ALA A 19 6.50 7.34 32.18
N ASP A 20 7.15 8.49 31.99
CA ASP A 20 6.58 9.67 31.34
C ASP A 20 6.10 9.41 29.90
N GLN A 21 6.88 8.64 29.12
CA GLN A 21 6.51 8.29 27.74
C GLN A 21 5.40 7.24 27.71
N LEU A 22 5.41 6.30 28.66
CA LEU A 22 4.36 5.29 28.78
C LEU A 22 3.01 5.94 29.13
N ILE A 23 2.99 6.91 30.06
CA ILE A 23 1.78 7.66 30.42
C ILE A 23 1.19 8.36 29.20
N LEU A 24 2.04 9.03 28.40
CA LEU A 24 1.60 9.71 27.18
C LEU A 24 1.01 8.72 26.17
N LYS A 25 1.76 7.66 25.81
CA LYS A 25 1.34 6.70 24.78
C LYS A 25 0.08 5.95 25.17
N ALA A 26 0.00 5.46 26.41
CA ALA A 26 -1.18 4.77 26.91
C ALA A 26 -2.39 5.71 26.96
N GLY A 27 -2.20 6.96 27.42
CA GLY A 27 -3.26 7.95 27.45
C GLY A 27 -3.77 8.31 26.05
N MET A 28 -2.89 8.57 25.08
CA MET A 28 -3.28 8.86 23.71
C MET A 28 -4.01 7.68 23.07
N LEU A 29 -3.58 6.44 23.31
CA LEU A 29 -4.30 5.24 22.86
C LEU A 29 -5.71 5.15 23.45
N LEU A 30 -5.88 5.48 24.73
CA LEU A 30 -7.21 5.55 25.37
C LEU A 30 -8.07 6.64 24.71
N PHE A 31 -7.54 7.84 24.50
CA PHE A 31 -8.27 8.92 23.82
C PHE A 31 -8.59 8.57 22.36
N GLU A 32 -7.76 7.82 21.63
CA GLU A 32 -8.08 7.38 20.27
C GLU A 32 -9.28 6.42 20.25
N ASN A 33 -9.45 5.59 21.28
CA ASN A 33 -10.45 4.51 21.29
C ASN A 33 -11.70 4.81 22.14
N HIS A 34 -11.70 5.89 22.92
CA HIS A 34 -12.80 6.22 23.82
C HIS A 34 -13.90 7.04 23.12
N GLU A 35 -15.16 6.65 23.28
CA GLU A 35 -16.32 7.28 22.61
C GLU A 35 -16.49 8.76 22.98
N LEU A 36 -16.27 9.12 24.25
CA LEU A 36 -16.34 10.51 24.75
C LEU A 36 -15.07 11.35 24.48
N SER A 37 -14.16 10.85 23.67
CA SER A 37 -12.94 11.58 23.33
C SER A 37 -13.25 12.75 22.39
N SER A 38 -12.64 13.89 22.66
CA SER A 38 -12.77 15.11 21.85
C SER A 38 -11.44 15.86 21.81
N PRO A 39 -11.14 16.64 20.76
CA PRO A 39 -9.90 17.42 20.67
C PRO A 39 -9.67 18.31 21.87
N HIS A 40 -10.72 18.84 22.50
CA HIS A 40 -10.60 19.65 23.71
C HIS A 40 -10.07 18.83 24.89
N ARG A 41 -10.65 17.65 25.15
CA ARG A 41 -10.22 16.75 26.25
C ARG A 41 -8.84 16.17 26.00
N THR A 42 -8.56 15.76 24.76
CA THR A 42 -7.25 15.25 24.36
C THR A 42 -6.18 16.35 24.45
N ASN A 43 -6.47 17.58 24.01
CA ASN A 43 -5.55 18.71 24.18
C ASN A 43 -5.28 19.00 25.65
N PHE A 44 -6.33 18.98 26.49
CA PHE A 44 -6.17 19.14 27.93
C PHE A 44 -5.20 18.10 28.49
N PHE A 45 -5.38 16.82 28.17
CA PHE A 45 -4.44 15.75 28.55
C PHE A 45 -3.02 16.01 28.04
N VAL A 46 -2.85 16.27 26.74
CA VAL A 46 -1.56 16.53 26.08
C VAL A 46 -0.83 17.72 26.73
N ARG A 47 -1.55 18.76 27.14
CA ARG A 47 -0.98 19.91 27.87
C ARG A 47 -0.48 19.51 29.25
N HIS A 48 -1.18 18.63 29.97
CA HIS A 48 -0.74 18.15 31.28
C HIS A 48 0.46 17.21 31.17
N CYS A 49 0.53 16.39 30.13
CA CYS A 49 1.71 15.55 29.85
C CYS A 49 2.99 16.36 29.60
N ARG A 50 2.92 17.66 29.33
CA ARG A 50 4.12 18.52 29.19
C ARG A 50 4.82 18.82 30.50
N CYS A 51 4.14 18.60 31.63
CA CYS A 51 4.74 18.68 32.96
C CYS A 51 5.62 17.47 33.26
N LEU A 52 5.55 16.41 32.44
CA LEU A 52 6.40 15.23 32.54
C LEU A 52 7.82 15.58 32.04
N GLY A 53 8.83 15.28 32.85
CA GLY A 53 10.19 15.76 32.65
C GLY A 53 10.94 15.09 31.49
N ALA A 54 10.61 13.84 31.16
CA ALA A 54 11.26 13.04 30.14
C ALA A 54 10.47 12.93 28.82
N ALA A 55 9.28 13.52 28.73
CA ALA A 55 8.46 13.49 27.52
C ALA A 55 8.97 14.50 26.46
N ASP A 56 9.15 14.05 25.23
CA ASP A 56 9.46 14.93 24.09
C ASP A 56 8.21 15.73 23.72
N LYS A 57 8.20 17.02 24.08
CA LYS A 57 7.08 17.93 23.87
C LYS A 57 6.65 18.04 22.40
N LYS A 58 7.59 17.90 21.45
CA LYS A 58 7.29 17.96 20.02
C LYS A 58 6.65 16.67 19.54
N ALA A 59 7.14 15.52 20.02
CA ALA A 59 6.50 14.24 19.76
C ALA A 59 5.08 14.19 20.36
N THR A 60 4.89 14.71 21.58
CA THR A 60 3.56 14.85 22.19
C THR A 60 2.62 15.74 21.37
N ALA A 61 3.13 16.85 20.84
CA ALA A 61 2.36 17.73 19.96
C ALA A 61 1.98 17.01 18.65
N LEU A 62 2.92 16.24 18.08
CA LEU A 62 2.71 15.46 16.87
C LEU A 62 1.61 14.41 17.04
N GLU A 63 1.60 13.66 18.16
CA GLU A 63 0.53 12.68 18.45
C GLU A 63 -0.86 13.34 18.50
N TYR A 64 -0.96 14.53 19.09
CA TYR A 64 -2.21 15.30 19.11
C TYR A 64 -2.64 15.77 17.72
N ILE A 65 -1.71 16.25 16.90
CA ILE A 65 -1.97 16.66 15.52
C ILE A 65 -2.52 15.48 14.72
N ILE A 66 -1.87 14.32 14.80
CA ILE A 66 -2.31 13.09 14.12
C ILE A 66 -3.71 12.68 14.60
N TYR A 67 -3.96 12.70 15.91
CA TYR A 67 -5.27 12.42 16.50
C TYR A 67 -6.37 13.31 15.89
N CYS A 68 -6.13 14.62 15.82
CA CYS A 68 -7.08 15.58 15.27
C CYS A 68 -7.32 15.36 13.77
N LEU A 69 -6.27 15.08 12.99
CA LEU A 69 -6.37 14.83 11.55
C LEU A 69 -7.15 13.55 11.25
N LYS A 70 -6.94 12.46 11.99
CA LYS A 70 -7.70 11.19 11.84
C LYS A 70 -9.21 11.37 12.02
N ARG A 71 -9.62 12.39 12.79
CA ARG A 71 -11.03 12.70 13.08
C ARG A 71 -11.60 13.83 12.22
N SER A 72 -10.81 14.37 11.29
CA SER A 72 -11.18 15.55 10.52
C SER A 72 -11.49 16.79 11.39
N GLU A 73 -10.96 16.84 12.62
CA GLU A 73 -11.15 17.95 13.56
C GLU A 73 -9.87 18.82 13.61
N HIS A 74 -9.58 19.53 12.51
CA HIS A 74 -8.28 20.18 12.29
C HIS A 74 -8.30 21.72 12.28
N ALA A 75 -9.46 22.37 12.40
CA ALA A 75 -9.61 23.82 12.25
C ALA A 75 -8.71 24.63 13.21
N HIS A 76 -8.54 24.15 14.46
CA HIS A 76 -7.71 24.77 15.48
C HIS A 76 -6.23 24.38 15.40
N LEU A 77 -5.84 23.45 14.53
CA LEU A 77 -4.46 22.98 14.49
C LEU A 77 -3.49 24.06 13.99
N ARG A 78 -3.94 25.01 13.17
CA ARG A 78 -3.06 26.09 12.68
C ARG A 78 -2.58 26.99 13.81
N THR A 79 -3.47 27.39 14.73
CA THR A 79 -3.10 28.16 15.92
C THR A 79 -2.26 27.31 16.88
N PHE A 80 -2.63 26.02 17.04
CA PHE A 80 -1.81 25.08 17.80
C PHE A 80 -0.38 24.98 17.24
N PHE A 81 -0.17 24.84 15.93
CA PHE A 81 1.17 24.80 15.33
C PHE A 81 1.97 26.06 15.66
N GLN A 82 1.37 27.26 15.57
CA GLN A 82 2.07 28.51 15.88
C GLN A 82 2.57 28.54 17.33
N ASP A 83 1.76 28.07 18.28
CA ASP A 83 2.16 28.01 19.69
C ASP A 83 3.29 27.00 19.95
N HIS A 84 3.33 25.88 19.21
CA HIS A 84 4.31 24.80 19.42
C HIS A 84 5.59 24.96 18.59
N LEU A 85 5.52 25.57 17.42
CA LEU A 85 6.68 25.89 16.58
C LEU A 85 7.44 27.11 17.11
N ARG A 86 6.78 28.03 17.83
CA ARG A 86 7.42 29.17 18.50
C ARG A 86 8.27 28.81 19.71
N VAL A 87 8.20 27.58 20.23
CA VAL A 87 9.03 27.12 21.36
C VAL A 87 10.47 26.85 20.88
N HIS A 88 11.14 27.92 20.51
CA HIS A 88 12.59 28.02 20.45
C HIS A 88 13.04 28.85 21.63
N ARG A 89 13.41 28.18 22.73
CA ARG A 89 14.62 28.51 23.50
C ARG A 89 14.73 27.60 24.71
N LYS A 90 15.79 26.78 24.66
CA LYS A 90 16.46 26.12 25.78
C LYS A 90 15.68 24.96 26.41
N MET A 91 16.38 23.85 26.53
CA MET A 91 15.99 22.55 27.11
C MET A 91 15.31 21.57 26.15
N ILE A 92 15.84 20.35 26.20
CA ILE A 92 15.35 19.07 25.66
C ILE A 92 15.98 18.66 24.32
N ARG A 93 16.48 17.41 24.30
CA ARG A 93 17.18 16.75 23.17
C ARG A 93 16.38 16.91 21.88
N LYS A 94 17.02 17.47 20.85
CA LYS A 94 16.42 17.73 19.53
C LYS A 94 16.31 16.42 18.76
N SER A 95 15.10 15.87 18.62
CA SER A 95 14.85 14.95 17.52
C SER A 95 14.61 15.78 16.27
N GLU A 96 15.67 16.02 15.49
CA GLU A 96 15.61 16.77 14.22
C GLU A 96 14.58 16.16 13.26
N ARG A 97 14.42 14.84 13.29
CA ARG A 97 13.39 14.12 12.54
C ARG A 97 11.96 14.52 12.91
N VAL A 98 11.67 14.74 14.19
CA VAL A 98 10.32 15.17 14.63
C VAL A 98 10.02 16.59 14.12
N ASP A 99 11.03 17.45 13.99
CA ASP A 99 10.87 18.78 13.41
C ASP A 99 10.48 18.73 11.94
N HIS A 100 11.14 17.87 11.17
CA HIS A 100 10.79 17.64 9.76
C HIS A 100 9.36 17.09 9.64
N ILE A 101 9.00 16.07 10.43
CA ILE A 101 7.65 15.51 10.39
C ILE A 101 6.58 16.55 10.75
N LEU A 102 6.82 17.39 11.79
CA LEU A 102 5.90 18.46 12.15
C LEU A 102 5.70 19.48 11.02
N ARG A 103 6.78 19.85 10.30
CA ARG A 103 6.67 20.69 9.10
C ARG A 103 5.88 20.01 8.00
N GLY A 104 6.10 18.71 7.76
CA GLY A 104 5.29 17.92 6.84
C GLY A 104 3.80 18.00 7.18
N TYR A 105 3.42 17.84 8.45
CA TYR A 105 2.02 17.96 8.88
C TYR A 105 1.46 19.38 8.78
N LEU A 106 2.29 20.42 8.89
CA LEU A 106 1.86 21.78 8.55
C LEU A 106 1.53 21.89 7.06
N GLY A 107 2.34 21.27 6.19
CA GLY A 107 2.06 21.13 4.77
C GLY A 107 0.75 20.36 4.49
N ILE A 108 0.44 19.32 5.28
CA ILE A 108 -0.85 18.60 5.18
C ILE A 108 -2.04 19.51 5.48
N LEU A 109 -1.95 20.41 6.46
CA LEU A 109 -3.03 21.36 6.72
C LEU A 109 -3.25 22.31 5.54
N ASP A 110 -2.16 22.77 4.93
CA ASP A 110 -2.23 23.61 3.73
C ASP A 110 -2.80 22.84 2.55
N TYR A 111 -2.42 21.57 2.38
CA TYR A 111 -2.98 20.68 1.37
C TYR A 111 -4.49 20.46 1.55
N ILE A 112 -4.96 20.24 2.78
CA ILE A 112 -6.40 20.07 3.07
C ILE A 112 -7.18 21.34 2.74
N GLU A 113 -6.60 22.52 3.02
CA GLU A 113 -7.19 23.82 2.69
C GLU A 113 -7.20 24.08 1.17
N TRP A 114 -6.19 23.58 0.46
CA TRP A 114 -6.09 23.68 -0.99
C TRP A 114 -7.06 22.77 -1.74
N LEU A 115 -7.34 21.57 -1.24
CA LEU A 115 -8.16 20.55 -1.93
C LEU A 115 -9.51 21.06 -2.47
N PRO A 116 -10.36 21.77 -1.68
CA PRO A 116 -11.62 22.30 -2.20
C PRO A 116 -11.43 23.33 -3.31
N LEU A 117 -10.37 24.14 -3.24
CA LEU A 117 -10.06 25.16 -4.25
C LEU A 117 -9.65 24.50 -5.58
N ALA A 118 -8.84 23.45 -5.51
CA ALA A 118 -8.42 22.66 -6.65
C ALA A 118 -9.61 21.97 -7.34
N SER A 119 -10.49 21.33 -6.57
CA SER A 119 -11.70 20.70 -7.10
C SER A 119 -12.65 21.70 -7.76
N GLY A 120 -12.79 22.89 -7.19
CA GLY A 120 -13.61 23.96 -7.78
C GLY A 120 -13.07 24.48 -9.11
N GLN A 121 -11.74 24.55 -9.27
CA GLN A 121 -11.09 24.96 -10.52
C GLN A 121 -11.38 23.97 -11.66
N VAL A 122 -11.24 22.67 -11.40
CA VAL A 122 -11.52 21.63 -12.41
C VAL A 122 -12.99 21.65 -12.85
N ALA A 123 -13.92 21.89 -11.94
CA ALA A 123 -15.34 22.01 -12.28
C ALA A 123 -15.63 23.22 -13.18
N SER A 124 -14.97 24.36 -12.92
CA SER A 124 -15.15 25.59 -13.71
C SER A 124 -14.53 25.57 -15.11
N GLU A 125 -13.56 24.68 -15.36
CA GLU A 125 -12.96 24.49 -16.69
C GLU A 125 -13.82 23.60 -17.61
N GLY A 126 -14.75 22.81 -17.05
CA GLY A 126 -15.60 21.87 -17.78
C GLY A 126 -17.00 22.37 -18.17
N GLU A 127 -17.50 23.44 -17.53
CA GLU A 127 -18.78 24.09 -17.86
C GLU A 127 -18.50 25.51 -18.39
N ASN A 128 -19.27 25.97 -19.39
CA ASN A 128 -19.10 27.27 -20.05
C ASN A 128 -18.77 28.39 -19.04
N ALA A 129 -17.51 28.83 -19.05
CA ALA A 129 -16.92 29.79 -18.13
C ALA A 129 -17.48 31.20 -18.37
N GLU A 130 -18.69 31.47 -17.88
CA GLU A 130 -19.23 32.85 -17.85
C GLU A 130 -19.17 33.49 -16.46
N GLU A 131 -18.88 32.74 -15.39
CA GLU A 131 -18.62 33.28 -14.04
C GLU A 131 -17.45 32.54 -13.37
N GLY A 132 -16.26 32.61 -13.98
CA GLY A 132 -15.03 32.03 -13.44
C GLY A 132 -14.52 32.75 -12.19
N ALA A 133 -13.94 31.98 -11.27
CA ALA A 133 -13.38 32.39 -9.98
C ALA A 133 -12.68 33.77 -10.03
N THR A 134 -12.92 34.60 -9.02
CA THR A 134 -12.28 35.92 -8.94
C THR A 134 -10.76 35.75 -8.92
N GLY A 135 -10.01 36.64 -9.59
CA GLY A 135 -8.53 36.55 -9.63
C GLY A 135 -7.88 36.49 -8.25
N ALA A 136 -8.57 36.97 -7.20
CA ALA A 136 -8.15 36.87 -5.81
C ALA A 136 -8.22 35.43 -5.25
N GLU A 137 -9.26 34.66 -5.58
CA GLU A 137 -9.42 33.27 -5.14
C GLU A 137 -8.39 32.34 -5.80
N ALA A 138 -8.16 32.53 -7.10
CA ALA A 138 -7.10 31.81 -7.82
C ALA A 138 -5.71 32.09 -7.23
N TYR A 139 -5.41 33.36 -6.93
CA TYR A 139 -4.15 33.75 -6.28
C TYR A 139 -4.01 33.17 -4.85
N HIS A 140 -5.11 33.14 -4.10
CA HIS A 140 -5.15 32.54 -2.78
C HIS A 140 -4.85 31.03 -2.82
N GLY A 141 -5.48 30.30 -3.74
CA GLY A 141 -5.21 28.88 -3.96
C GLY A 141 -3.75 28.59 -4.31
N LEU A 142 -3.15 29.39 -5.21
CA LEU A 142 -1.73 29.28 -5.56
C LEU A 142 -0.81 29.53 -4.35
N THR A 143 -1.16 30.50 -3.49
CA THR A 143 -0.37 30.81 -2.30
C THR A 143 -0.39 29.67 -1.29
N ILE A 144 -1.56 29.07 -1.04
CA ILE A 144 -1.69 27.90 -0.16
C ILE A 144 -0.93 26.72 -0.77
N ALA A 145 -1.05 26.52 -2.08
CA ALA A 145 -0.37 25.45 -2.77
C ALA A 145 1.15 25.54 -2.64
N ALA A 146 1.71 26.73 -2.88
CA ALA A 146 3.14 26.98 -2.73
C ALA A 146 3.62 26.66 -1.32
N ARG A 147 2.90 27.12 -0.28
CA ARG A 147 3.25 26.85 1.12
C ARG A 147 3.22 25.35 1.46
N ALA A 148 2.22 24.61 0.97
CA ALA A 148 2.14 23.16 1.15
C ALA A 148 3.33 22.46 0.49
N MET A 149 3.59 22.78 -0.79
CA MET A 149 4.67 22.17 -1.57
C MET A 149 6.05 22.45 -0.97
N ASP A 150 6.29 23.68 -0.48
CA ASP A 150 7.55 24.03 0.17
C ASP A 150 7.78 23.21 1.44
N ASN A 151 6.74 23.05 2.28
CA ASN A 151 6.82 22.21 3.48
C ASN A 151 7.13 20.74 3.15
N PHE A 152 6.59 20.21 2.05
CA PHE A 152 6.86 18.84 1.62
C PHE A 152 8.25 18.68 0.98
N ARG A 153 8.68 19.63 0.13
CA ARG A 153 10.00 19.58 -0.53
C ARG A 153 11.14 19.53 0.46
N MET A 154 11.05 20.28 1.56
CA MET A 154 12.07 20.25 2.62
C MET A 154 12.31 18.85 3.21
N LEU A 155 11.39 17.89 3.03
CA LEU A 155 11.56 16.53 3.54
C LEU A 155 12.49 15.69 2.65
N LEU A 156 12.67 16.06 1.39
CA LEU A 156 13.55 15.35 0.44
C LEU A 156 15.03 15.48 0.80
N ASP A 157 15.40 16.52 1.55
CA ASP A 157 16.76 16.71 2.07
C ASP A 157 17.17 15.61 3.06
N HIS A 158 16.23 14.79 3.53
CA HIS A 158 16.43 13.82 4.60
C HIS A 158 15.92 12.41 4.22
N GLU A 159 16.59 11.39 4.75
CA GLU A 159 16.09 10.01 4.66
C GLU A 159 14.95 9.78 5.65
N GLY A 160 13.91 9.04 5.23
CA GLY A 160 12.81 8.72 6.12
C GLY A 160 11.51 8.34 5.40
N PRO A 161 10.58 7.69 6.13
CA PRO A 161 9.27 7.31 5.63
C PRO A 161 8.38 8.55 5.53
N PHE A 162 8.59 9.33 4.47
CA PHE A 162 7.85 10.55 4.18
C PHE A 162 6.72 10.33 3.18
N ASP A 163 6.38 9.07 2.90
CA ASP A 163 5.40 8.61 1.92
C ASP A 163 4.14 9.48 1.89
N ILE A 164 3.50 9.69 3.05
CA ILE A 164 2.26 10.47 3.17
C ILE A 164 2.40 11.91 2.65
N PHE A 165 3.58 12.52 2.77
CA PHE A 165 3.87 13.86 2.31
C PHE A 165 4.27 13.87 0.83
N ILE A 166 5.09 12.90 0.41
CA ILE A 166 5.55 12.77 -0.98
C ILE A 166 4.37 12.57 -1.93
N VAL A 167 3.44 11.64 -1.64
CA VAL A 167 2.28 11.44 -2.52
C VAL A 167 1.39 12.67 -2.64
N LYS A 168 1.39 13.56 -1.64
CA LYS A 168 0.62 14.82 -1.66
C LYS A 168 1.33 15.87 -2.50
N LEU A 169 2.65 15.97 -2.38
CA LEU A 169 3.47 16.81 -3.25
C LEU A 169 3.31 16.41 -4.72
N ILE A 170 3.37 15.11 -5.04
CA ILE A 170 3.17 14.61 -6.41
C ILE A 170 1.79 14.98 -6.94
N HIS A 171 0.73 14.76 -6.15
CA HIS A 171 -0.62 15.14 -6.57
C HIS A 171 -0.74 16.63 -6.91
N MET A 172 -0.15 17.52 -6.10
CA MET A 172 -0.18 18.97 -6.37
C MET A 172 0.62 19.33 -7.62
N LEU A 173 1.78 18.71 -7.84
CA LEU A 173 2.58 18.94 -9.04
C LEU A 173 1.87 18.45 -10.30
N GLU A 174 1.23 17.27 -10.25
CA GLU A 174 0.39 16.75 -11.34
C GLU A 174 -0.78 17.70 -11.63
N PHE A 175 -1.46 18.21 -10.60
CA PHE A 175 -2.57 19.15 -10.75
C PHE A 175 -2.16 20.42 -11.52
N TYR A 176 -0.98 20.98 -11.22
CA TYR A 176 -0.47 22.16 -11.91
C TYR A 176 0.29 21.84 -13.22
N GLY A 177 0.21 20.61 -13.72
CA GLY A 177 0.85 20.20 -14.97
C GLY A 177 2.38 20.16 -14.91
N HIS A 178 2.97 20.12 -13.72
CA HIS A 178 4.42 20.10 -13.50
C HIS A 178 4.97 18.67 -13.44
N LEU A 179 4.75 17.89 -14.51
CA LEU A 179 5.11 16.47 -14.57
C LEU A 179 6.62 16.23 -14.39
N ASP A 180 7.48 17.01 -15.04
CA ASP A 180 8.93 16.88 -14.90
C ASP A 180 9.40 17.07 -13.45
N LYS A 181 8.75 17.98 -12.72
CA LYS A 181 9.06 18.21 -11.30
C LYS A 181 8.54 17.08 -10.43
N ALA A 182 7.39 16.49 -10.76
CA ALA A 182 6.87 15.33 -10.05
C ALA A 182 7.78 14.12 -10.23
N GLU A 183 8.26 13.87 -11.45
CA GLU A 183 9.24 12.80 -11.71
C GLU A 183 10.52 13.03 -10.91
N SER A 184 11.11 14.23 -11.00
CA SER A 184 12.34 14.57 -10.27
C SER A 184 12.20 14.41 -8.75
N VAL A 185 11.04 14.72 -8.17
CA VAL A 185 10.78 14.50 -6.73
C VAL A 185 10.73 13.01 -6.39
N LEU A 186 10.15 12.17 -7.25
CA LEU A 186 10.09 10.73 -7.04
C LEU A 186 11.46 10.06 -7.19
N GLU A 187 12.25 10.51 -8.16
CA GLU A 187 13.65 10.09 -8.33
C GLU A 187 14.49 10.46 -7.11
N GLU A 188 14.43 11.72 -6.66
CA GLU A 188 15.14 12.16 -5.46
C GLU A 188 14.70 11.38 -4.21
N TYR A 189 13.39 11.15 -4.05
CA TYR A 189 12.89 10.36 -2.92
C TYR A 189 13.40 8.92 -2.96
N LEU A 190 13.49 8.32 -4.14
CA LEU A 190 14.05 6.99 -4.33
C LEU A 190 15.57 6.97 -4.05
N ASP A 191 16.32 7.94 -4.56
CA ASP A 191 17.77 8.03 -4.36
C ASP A 191 18.13 8.13 -2.87
N LYS A 192 17.31 8.84 -2.10
CA LYS A 192 17.46 8.93 -0.63
C LYS A 192 17.00 7.68 0.10
N ASN A 193 16.11 6.89 -0.49
CA ASN A 193 15.51 5.72 0.16
C ASN A 193 15.52 4.51 -0.79
N PRO A 194 16.70 4.02 -1.22
CA PRO A 194 16.81 3.02 -2.30
C PRO A 194 16.25 1.64 -1.92
N GLU A 195 16.12 1.38 -0.61
CA GLU A 195 15.54 0.17 -0.02
C GLU A 195 14.05 0.32 0.33
N SER A 196 13.45 1.50 0.08
CA SER A 196 12.03 1.73 0.31
C SER A 196 11.20 1.15 -0.82
N LEU A 197 10.42 0.10 -0.52
CA LEU A 197 9.46 -0.47 -1.47
C LEU A 197 8.49 0.59 -2.00
N ASN A 198 8.01 1.48 -1.13
CA ASN A 198 7.08 2.55 -1.50
C ASN A 198 7.70 3.51 -2.51
N ALA A 199 8.99 3.85 -2.37
CA ALA A 199 9.66 4.75 -3.32
C ALA A 199 9.69 4.15 -4.74
N HIS A 200 10.02 2.86 -4.86
CA HIS A 200 9.94 2.13 -6.13
C HIS A 200 8.52 2.11 -6.70
N ILE A 201 7.53 1.77 -5.87
CA ILE A 201 6.12 1.70 -6.28
C ILE A 201 5.62 3.06 -6.79
N TYR A 202 5.96 4.16 -6.11
CA TYR A 202 5.51 5.49 -6.49
C TYR A 202 6.10 5.94 -7.82
N LEU A 203 7.41 5.77 -8.02
CA LEU A 203 8.05 6.09 -9.30
C LEU A 203 7.50 5.22 -10.43
N TYR A 204 7.43 3.90 -10.24
CA TYR A 204 6.83 3.00 -11.23
C TYR A 204 5.39 3.41 -11.59
N THR A 205 4.54 3.66 -10.58
CA THR A 205 3.13 4.01 -10.80
C THR A 205 2.99 5.33 -11.55
N PHE A 206 3.83 6.31 -11.23
CA PHE A 206 3.87 7.60 -11.93
C PHE A 206 4.28 7.41 -13.41
N LEU A 207 5.38 6.70 -13.67
CA LEU A 207 5.85 6.40 -15.02
C LEU A 207 4.81 5.59 -15.82
N LYS A 208 4.11 4.65 -15.16
CA LYS A 208 3.02 3.86 -15.76
C LYS A 208 1.87 4.77 -16.19
N ARG A 209 1.38 5.61 -15.28
CA ARG A 209 0.22 6.50 -15.48
C ARG A 209 0.44 7.50 -16.61
N HIS A 210 1.66 8.03 -16.73
CA HIS A 210 2.01 9.06 -17.73
C HIS A 210 2.65 8.48 -18.99
N ASN A 211 2.69 7.15 -19.14
CA ASN A 211 3.29 6.47 -20.30
C ASN A 211 4.76 6.86 -20.57
N LEU A 212 5.55 7.04 -19.51
CA LEU A 212 6.96 7.40 -19.57
C LEU A 212 7.87 6.17 -19.39
N ARG A 213 9.08 6.24 -19.96
CA ARG A 213 10.22 5.31 -19.74
C ARG A 213 9.82 3.83 -19.73
N ALA A 214 9.14 3.39 -20.79
CA ALA A 214 8.52 2.07 -20.84
C ALA A 214 9.47 0.90 -20.54
N GLU A 215 10.72 1.00 -21.01
CA GLU A 215 11.76 -0.01 -20.79
C GLU A 215 12.18 -0.08 -19.30
N GLU A 216 12.46 1.07 -18.68
CA GLU A 216 12.91 1.15 -17.29
C GLU A 216 11.82 0.76 -16.28
N ARG A 217 10.53 0.91 -16.64
CA ARG A 217 9.43 0.46 -15.79
C ARG A 217 9.50 -1.02 -15.45
N ILE A 218 10.09 -1.83 -16.32
CA ILE A 218 10.22 -3.28 -16.13
C ILE A 218 11.29 -3.60 -15.09
N ASP A 219 12.38 -2.84 -15.07
CA ASP A 219 13.42 -2.98 -14.06
C ASP A 219 12.87 -2.61 -12.67
N PHE A 220 12.06 -1.54 -12.59
CA PHE A 220 11.35 -1.20 -11.35
C PHE A 220 10.38 -2.29 -10.91
N LEU A 221 9.58 -2.84 -11.83
CA LEU A 221 8.69 -3.96 -11.52
C LEU A 221 9.47 -5.17 -11.00
N HIS A 222 10.54 -5.55 -11.69
CA HIS A 222 11.40 -6.66 -11.29
C HIS A 222 11.93 -6.48 -9.87
N LYS A 223 12.45 -5.28 -9.57
CA LYS A 223 12.94 -4.92 -8.23
C LYS A 223 11.84 -4.98 -7.17
N ILE A 224 10.66 -4.42 -7.45
CA ILE A 224 9.48 -4.48 -6.55
C ILE A 224 9.11 -5.93 -6.24
N CYS A 225 9.04 -6.79 -7.26
CA CYS A 225 8.70 -8.21 -7.11
C CYS A 225 9.73 -8.96 -6.25
N GLY A 226 11.02 -8.62 -6.39
CA GLY A 226 12.08 -9.19 -5.56
C GLY A 226 12.03 -8.72 -4.09
N MET A 227 11.57 -7.50 -3.84
CA MET A 227 11.44 -6.94 -2.49
C MET A 227 10.18 -7.43 -1.76
N ASP A 228 9.06 -7.55 -2.47
CA ASP A 228 7.77 -8.00 -1.93
C ASP A 228 7.06 -8.94 -2.92
N PRO A 229 7.28 -10.26 -2.79
CA PRO A 229 6.60 -11.24 -3.63
C PRO A 229 5.09 -11.29 -3.44
N SER A 230 4.54 -10.73 -2.35
CA SER A 230 3.10 -10.67 -2.12
C SER A 230 2.41 -9.53 -2.87
N ASN A 231 3.19 -8.63 -3.47
CA ASN A 231 2.68 -7.45 -4.14
C ASN A 231 1.86 -7.82 -5.39
N ALA A 232 0.72 -7.15 -5.61
CA ALA A 232 -0.11 -7.36 -6.80
C ALA A 232 0.64 -7.06 -8.11
N LEU A 233 1.67 -6.20 -8.08
CA LEU A 233 2.51 -5.88 -9.24
C LEU A 233 3.33 -7.07 -9.75
N VAL A 234 3.43 -8.16 -9.00
CA VAL A 234 4.01 -9.42 -9.51
C VAL A 234 3.24 -9.90 -10.74
N LEU A 235 1.91 -9.77 -10.75
CA LEU A 235 1.08 -10.19 -11.87
C LEU A 235 1.31 -9.31 -13.11
N ASP A 236 1.47 -8.00 -12.93
CA ASP A 236 1.85 -7.07 -14.01
C ASP A 236 3.19 -7.47 -14.65
N TYR A 237 4.20 -7.78 -13.81
CA TYR A 237 5.52 -8.16 -14.29
C TYR A 237 5.50 -9.47 -15.07
N ILE A 238 4.92 -10.52 -14.50
CA ILE A 238 4.92 -11.84 -15.16
C ILE A 238 4.10 -11.83 -16.46
N GLU A 239 3.03 -11.04 -16.55
CA GLU A 239 2.27 -10.91 -17.80
C GLU A 239 3.05 -10.16 -18.87
N TYR A 240 3.78 -9.12 -18.49
CA TYR A 240 4.66 -8.40 -19.41
C TYR A 240 5.76 -9.32 -19.97
N ILE A 241 6.48 -10.04 -19.11
CA ILE A 241 7.53 -10.98 -19.54
C ILE A 241 6.94 -12.09 -20.41
N TYR A 242 5.77 -12.59 -20.05
CA TYR A 242 5.07 -13.59 -20.84
C TYR A 242 4.76 -13.10 -22.27
N GLY A 243 4.35 -11.84 -22.42
CA GLY A 243 4.13 -11.20 -23.71
C GLY A 243 5.41 -11.05 -24.54
N LEU A 244 6.53 -10.70 -23.91
CA LEU A 244 7.83 -10.56 -24.58
C LEU A 244 8.43 -11.89 -25.02
N GLU A 245 8.46 -12.87 -24.13
CA GLU A 245 9.08 -14.19 -24.38
C GLU A 245 8.12 -15.14 -25.11
N GLY A 246 6.84 -14.77 -25.20
CA GLY A 246 5.77 -15.58 -25.75
C GLY A 246 5.39 -16.77 -24.87
N GLY A 247 5.87 -16.85 -23.63
CA GLY A 247 5.66 -17.96 -22.69
C GLY A 247 6.21 -17.64 -21.29
N GLY A 248 5.97 -18.54 -20.34
CA GLY A 248 6.46 -18.35 -18.96
C GLY A 248 7.93 -18.74 -18.81
N SER A 249 8.67 -17.99 -17.99
CA SER A 249 10.05 -18.35 -17.63
C SER A 249 10.09 -19.12 -16.30
N ALA A 250 11.22 -19.77 -16.01
CA ALA A 250 11.44 -20.40 -14.71
C ALA A 250 11.40 -19.40 -13.55
N GLU A 251 11.81 -18.16 -13.80
CA GLU A 251 11.74 -17.06 -12.84
C GLU A 251 10.30 -16.63 -12.60
N SER A 252 9.51 -16.39 -13.65
CA SER A 252 8.10 -16.01 -13.54
C SER A 252 7.27 -17.08 -12.82
N VAL A 253 7.56 -18.37 -13.06
CA VAL A 253 6.95 -19.49 -12.33
C VAL A 253 7.28 -19.47 -10.84
N ARG A 254 8.50 -19.07 -10.45
CA ARG A 254 8.86 -18.92 -9.03
C ARG A 254 8.14 -17.73 -8.41
N MET A 255 8.17 -16.57 -9.08
CA MET A 255 7.53 -15.34 -8.60
C MET A 255 6.03 -15.51 -8.37
N VAL A 256 5.30 -16.08 -9.34
CA VAL A 256 3.85 -16.30 -9.16
C VAL A 256 3.57 -17.29 -8.02
N ALA A 257 4.47 -18.24 -7.78
CA ALA A 257 4.32 -19.19 -6.70
C ALA A 257 4.62 -18.58 -5.33
N ASP A 258 5.64 -17.72 -5.22
CA ASP A 258 5.90 -16.92 -4.02
C ASP A 258 4.75 -15.95 -3.73
N PHE A 259 4.16 -15.37 -4.79
CA PHE A 259 2.94 -14.56 -4.68
C PHE A 259 1.77 -15.37 -4.11
N LEU A 260 1.52 -16.57 -4.63
CA LEU A 260 0.46 -17.46 -4.16
C LEU A 260 0.72 -18.04 -2.76
N ASP A 261 1.97 -18.11 -2.31
CA ASP A 261 2.33 -18.55 -0.96
C ASP A 261 1.84 -17.57 0.14
N SER A 262 1.59 -16.31 -0.23
CA SER A 262 1.05 -15.31 0.69
C SER A 262 -0.41 -15.59 1.06
N PHE A 263 -0.76 -15.34 2.34
CA PHE A 263 -2.12 -15.56 2.85
C PHE A 263 -3.19 -14.78 2.10
N ASP A 264 -2.91 -13.54 1.74
CA ASP A 264 -3.87 -12.68 1.05
C ASP A 264 -4.10 -13.11 -0.41
N ASN A 265 -3.12 -13.81 -1.00
CA ASN A 265 -3.09 -14.17 -2.41
C ASN A 265 -3.32 -15.66 -2.70
N LYS A 266 -3.41 -16.49 -1.67
CA LYS A 266 -3.52 -17.97 -1.78
C LYS A 266 -4.66 -18.47 -2.68
N ASP A 267 -5.69 -17.66 -2.85
CA ASP A 267 -6.86 -17.92 -3.68
C ASP A 267 -7.03 -16.89 -4.82
N SER A 268 -5.94 -16.21 -5.20
CA SER A 268 -5.91 -15.29 -6.33
C SER A 268 -6.20 -16.02 -7.63
N LEU A 269 -7.33 -15.70 -8.26
CA LEU A 269 -7.72 -16.28 -9.54
C LEU A 269 -6.70 -15.98 -10.63
N GLU A 270 -6.18 -14.76 -10.68
CA GLU A 270 -5.22 -14.32 -11.69
C GLU A 270 -3.91 -15.10 -11.57
N GLY A 271 -3.37 -15.25 -10.35
CA GLY A 271 -2.15 -16.02 -10.12
C GLY A 271 -2.30 -17.51 -10.47
N TRP A 272 -3.40 -18.15 -10.06
CA TRP A 272 -3.67 -19.55 -10.40
C TRP A 272 -3.94 -19.74 -11.89
N THR A 273 -4.63 -18.81 -12.52
CA THR A 273 -4.88 -18.81 -13.97
C THR A 273 -3.57 -18.74 -14.73
N TRP A 274 -2.69 -17.81 -14.35
CA TRP A 274 -1.38 -17.64 -14.99
C TRP A 274 -0.53 -18.92 -14.85
N LEU A 275 -0.45 -19.48 -13.64
CA LEU A 275 0.37 -20.68 -13.38
C LEU A 275 -0.18 -21.91 -14.12
N CYS A 276 -1.50 -22.07 -14.15
CA CYS A 276 -2.18 -23.15 -14.88
C CYS A 276 -1.97 -23.02 -16.40
N ARG A 277 -2.26 -21.84 -16.97
CA ARG A 277 -2.07 -21.53 -18.40
C ARG A 277 -0.62 -21.79 -18.83
N THR A 278 0.34 -21.35 -18.02
CA THR A 278 1.77 -21.58 -18.27
C THR A 278 2.11 -23.08 -18.30
N ALA A 279 1.58 -23.87 -17.36
CA ALA A 279 1.81 -25.31 -17.34
C ALA A 279 1.20 -26.04 -18.54
N VAL A 280 -0.04 -25.69 -18.93
CA VAL A 280 -0.73 -26.26 -20.10
C VAL A 280 0.03 -25.96 -21.38
N GLN A 281 0.43 -24.70 -21.58
CA GLN A 281 1.19 -24.31 -22.76
C GLN A 281 2.57 -24.98 -22.81
N ALA A 282 3.25 -25.14 -21.68
CA ALA A 282 4.52 -25.84 -21.61
C ALA A 282 4.40 -27.31 -22.10
N VAL A 283 3.28 -27.98 -21.80
CA VAL A 283 2.97 -29.31 -22.35
C VAL A 283 2.72 -29.25 -23.85
N HIS A 284 1.86 -28.33 -24.30
CA HIS A 284 1.49 -28.20 -25.71
C HIS A 284 2.71 -27.93 -26.60
N ARG A 285 3.58 -27.03 -26.17
CA ARG A 285 4.83 -26.64 -26.87
C ARG A 285 6.00 -27.58 -26.62
N LYS A 286 5.82 -28.60 -25.76
CA LYS A 286 6.84 -29.59 -25.38
C LYS A 286 8.09 -28.94 -24.74
N GLU A 287 7.90 -27.89 -23.94
CA GLU A 287 8.94 -27.16 -23.23
C GLU A 287 9.45 -27.93 -22.01
N LYS A 288 10.37 -28.87 -22.25
CA LYS A 288 10.86 -29.80 -21.21
C LYS A 288 11.48 -29.09 -20.01
N GLN A 289 12.17 -27.96 -20.22
CA GLN A 289 12.83 -27.21 -19.15
C GLN A 289 11.82 -26.56 -18.21
N LEU A 290 10.83 -25.86 -18.76
CA LEU A 290 9.76 -25.24 -17.96
C LEU A 290 8.94 -26.27 -17.19
N LEU A 291 8.61 -27.41 -17.82
CA LEU A 291 7.96 -28.53 -17.13
C LEU A 291 8.81 -29.13 -16.01
N ALA A 292 10.13 -29.20 -16.18
CA ALA A 292 11.03 -29.64 -15.12
C ALA A 292 11.05 -28.63 -13.96
N CYS A 293 11.06 -27.32 -14.25
CA CYS A 293 10.95 -26.26 -13.25
C CYS A 293 9.65 -26.38 -12.45
N LEU A 294 8.50 -26.52 -13.11
CA LEU A 294 7.20 -26.68 -12.42
C LEU A 294 7.14 -27.94 -11.54
N LYS A 295 7.74 -29.06 -12.00
CA LYS A 295 7.83 -30.29 -11.18
C LYS A 295 8.74 -30.12 -9.98
N GLN A 296 9.84 -29.39 -10.14
CA GLN A 296 10.77 -29.07 -9.06
C GLN A 296 10.09 -28.15 -8.03
N LEU A 297 9.37 -27.13 -8.51
CA LEU A 297 8.52 -26.23 -7.71
C LEU A 297 7.57 -27.02 -6.81
N TRP A 298 6.83 -27.95 -7.41
CA TRP A 298 5.92 -28.83 -6.68
C TRP A 298 6.68 -29.67 -5.65
N LYS A 299 7.82 -30.26 -6.02
CA LYS A 299 8.62 -31.10 -5.11
C LYS A 299 9.09 -30.33 -3.88
N GLU A 300 9.49 -29.07 -4.05
CA GLU A 300 9.94 -28.18 -2.98
C GLU A 300 8.78 -27.79 -2.05
N ARG A 301 7.61 -27.45 -2.62
CA ARG A 301 6.49 -26.90 -1.85
C ARG A 301 5.44 -27.90 -1.40
N ARG A 302 5.43 -29.14 -1.93
CA ARG A 302 4.40 -30.18 -1.66
C ARG A 302 4.06 -30.39 -0.19
N GLY A 303 5.04 -30.20 0.71
CA GLY A 303 4.88 -30.43 2.15
C GLY A 303 3.81 -29.52 2.75
N TYR A 304 3.81 -28.25 2.37
CA TYR A 304 2.84 -27.26 2.86
C TYR A 304 1.77 -26.92 1.81
N TRP A 305 2.07 -26.97 0.50
CA TRP A 305 1.07 -26.74 -0.55
C TRP A 305 -0.10 -27.70 -0.45
N ARG A 306 0.13 -28.98 -0.13
CA ARG A 306 -0.96 -29.96 0.03
C ARG A 306 -2.01 -29.52 1.05
N PRO A 307 -1.69 -29.30 2.34
CA PRO A 307 -2.69 -28.84 3.30
C PRO A 307 -3.14 -27.39 3.07
N TYR A 308 -2.33 -26.55 2.43
CA TYR A 308 -2.59 -25.11 2.31
C TYR A 308 -3.43 -24.74 1.08
N HIS A 309 -3.10 -25.25 -0.10
CA HIS A 309 -3.78 -24.96 -1.37
C HIS A 309 -4.65 -26.10 -1.88
N PHE A 310 -4.26 -27.35 -1.60
CA PHE A 310 -4.87 -28.57 -2.18
C PHE A 310 -5.61 -29.40 -1.12
N GLY A 311 -6.23 -28.74 -0.15
CA GLY A 311 -7.06 -29.39 0.86
C GLY A 311 -8.28 -30.07 0.24
N VAL A 312 -8.50 -31.35 0.56
CA VAL A 312 -9.63 -32.17 0.05
C VAL A 312 -11.00 -31.58 0.44
N ARG A 313 -11.08 -30.88 1.57
CA ARG A 313 -12.32 -30.22 2.01
C ARG A 313 -12.41 -28.82 1.42
N LEU A 314 -13.02 -28.72 0.26
CA LEU A 314 -13.33 -27.43 -0.39
C LEU A 314 -14.35 -26.66 0.45
N GLN A 315 -14.06 -25.38 0.73
CA GLN A 315 -14.98 -24.52 1.45
C GLN A 315 -16.12 -24.09 0.52
N PRO A 316 -17.39 -24.05 0.98
CA PRO A 316 -18.51 -23.59 0.16
C PRO A 316 -18.36 -22.16 -0.39
N THR A 317 -17.55 -21.33 0.29
CA THR A 317 -17.26 -19.93 -0.08
C THR A 317 -16.08 -19.76 -1.02
N GLY A 318 -15.40 -20.85 -1.42
CA GLY A 318 -14.28 -20.79 -2.36
C GLY A 318 -14.74 -20.55 -3.80
N ARG A 319 -13.81 -20.10 -4.65
CA ARG A 319 -14.04 -19.82 -6.07
C ARG A 319 -13.78 -21.07 -6.91
N PRO A 320 -14.77 -21.64 -7.62
CA PRO A 320 -14.56 -22.89 -8.35
C PRO A 320 -13.57 -22.78 -9.52
N GLU A 321 -13.41 -21.61 -10.13
CA GLU A 321 -12.40 -21.33 -11.15
C GLU A 321 -10.98 -21.60 -10.63
N VAL A 322 -10.72 -21.23 -9.37
CA VAL A 322 -9.43 -21.47 -8.70
C VAL A 322 -9.24 -22.97 -8.47
N TRP A 323 -10.28 -23.70 -8.08
CA TRP A 323 -10.21 -25.15 -7.90
C TRP A 323 -9.89 -25.88 -9.20
N ILE A 324 -10.50 -25.43 -10.31
CA ILE A 324 -10.25 -25.96 -11.65
C ILE A 324 -8.79 -25.72 -12.05
N CYS A 325 -8.28 -24.49 -11.87
CA CYS A 325 -6.87 -24.18 -12.16
C CYS A 325 -5.92 -25.09 -11.37
N LYS A 326 -6.18 -25.25 -10.07
CA LYS A 326 -5.41 -26.12 -9.16
C LYS A 326 -5.47 -27.59 -9.62
N ALA A 327 -6.65 -28.12 -9.92
CA ALA A 327 -6.84 -29.50 -10.38
C ALA A 327 -6.16 -29.76 -11.74
N THR A 328 -6.27 -28.83 -12.68
CA THR A 328 -5.61 -28.91 -13.99
C THR A 328 -4.09 -28.90 -13.85
N LEU A 329 -3.53 -28.04 -12.99
CA LEU A 329 -2.10 -28.01 -12.70
C LEU A 329 -1.61 -29.38 -12.18
N LEU A 330 -2.33 -30.00 -11.23
CA LEU A 330 -1.97 -31.33 -10.71
C LEU A 330 -1.96 -32.40 -11.81
N ARG A 331 -2.97 -32.38 -12.69
CA ARG A 331 -3.08 -33.30 -13.84
C ARG A 331 -1.93 -33.11 -14.82
N VAL A 332 -1.62 -31.88 -15.18
CA VAL A 332 -0.52 -31.52 -16.08
C VAL A 332 0.83 -32.00 -15.54
N LEU A 333 1.07 -31.80 -14.24
CA LEU A 333 2.32 -32.22 -13.59
C LEU A 333 2.40 -33.73 -13.34
N LYS A 334 1.28 -34.46 -13.51
CA LYS A 334 1.13 -35.90 -13.23
C LYS A 334 1.52 -36.25 -11.79
N VAL A 335 1.12 -35.40 -10.85
CA VAL A 335 1.39 -35.60 -9.43
C VAL A 335 0.23 -36.33 -8.77
N ASP A 336 0.54 -37.22 -7.83
CA ASP A 336 -0.49 -38.00 -7.13
C ASP A 336 -1.18 -37.12 -6.07
N ASP A 337 -2.36 -36.61 -6.41
CA ASP A 337 -3.24 -35.87 -5.52
C ASP A 337 -4.72 -36.12 -5.90
N ARG A 338 -5.05 -37.41 -6.10
CA ARG A 338 -6.40 -37.83 -6.52
C ARG A 338 -7.48 -37.35 -5.55
N GLY A 339 -7.15 -37.19 -4.27
CA GLY A 339 -8.06 -36.68 -3.26
C GLY A 339 -8.60 -35.29 -3.60
N TYR A 340 -7.71 -34.34 -3.92
CA TYR A 340 -8.15 -33.00 -4.30
C TYR A 340 -8.97 -32.99 -5.58
N VAL A 341 -8.48 -33.65 -6.63
CA VAL A 341 -9.13 -33.67 -7.95
C VAL A 341 -10.55 -34.26 -7.87
N SER A 342 -10.73 -35.39 -7.18
CA SER A 342 -12.05 -36.00 -7.00
C SER A 342 -13.00 -35.11 -6.20
N SER A 343 -12.50 -34.39 -5.18
CA SER A 343 -13.33 -33.43 -4.44
C SER A 343 -13.74 -32.22 -5.27
N VAL A 344 -12.89 -31.76 -6.20
CA VAL A 344 -13.29 -30.72 -7.17
C VAL A 344 -14.41 -31.24 -8.06
N GLU A 345 -14.29 -32.45 -8.61
CA GLU A 345 -15.32 -33.05 -9.48
C GLU A 345 -16.67 -33.23 -8.77
N GLU A 346 -16.66 -33.76 -7.54
CA GLU A 346 -17.85 -33.92 -6.70
C GLU A 346 -18.51 -32.55 -6.44
N ARG A 347 -17.72 -31.55 -6.05
CA ARG A 347 -18.25 -30.23 -5.73
C ARG A 347 -18.78 -29.49 -6.95
N LEU A 348 -18.16 -29.65 -8.11
CA LEU A 348 -18.68 -29.09 -9.37
C LEU A 348 -19.99 -29.74 -9.79
N ALA A 349 -20.17 -31.05 -9.56
CA ALA A 349 -21.43 -31.75 -9.85
C ALA A 349 -22.59 -31.31 -8.95
N GLU A 350 -22.30 -30.77 -7.76
CA GLU A 350 -23.29 -30.17 -6.86
C GLU A 350 -23.70 -28.74 -7.27
N LEU A 351 -22.93 -28.09 -8.14
CA LEU A 351 -23.26 -26.76 -8.66
C LEU A 351 -24.27 -26.92 -9.82
N GLY A 352 -25.27 -26.04 -9.89
CA GLY A 352 -26.33 -26.11 -10.89
C GLY A 352 -25.82 -26.03 -12.34
N ALA A 353 -26.64 -26.50 -13.29
CA ALA A 353 -26.26 -26.65 -14.71
C ALA A 353 -25.66 -25.37 -15.34
N ASP A 354 -26.25 -24.21 -15.09
CA ASP A 354 -25.76 -22.92 -15.63
C ASP A 354 -24.35 -22.57 -15.14
N THR A 355 -24.01 -23.00 -13.92
CA THR A 355 -22.68 -22.75 -13.32
C THR A 355 -21.65 -23.73 -13.90
N VAL A 356 -22.06 -24.97 -14.15
CA VAL A 356 -21.22 -26.00 -14.79
C VAL A 356 -20.85 -25.61 -16.22
N ASP A 357 -21.78 -25.06 -17.01
CA ASP A 357 -21.51 -24.62 -18.39
C ASP A 357 -20.52 -23.45 -18.45
N ALA A 358 -20.62 -22.50 -17.51
CA ALA A 358 -19.64 -21.41 -17.37
C ALA A 358 -18.24 -21.95 -17.04
N TYR A 359 -18.14 -22.98 -16.18
CA TYR A 359 -16.87 -23.61 -15.85
C TYR A 359 -16.28 -24.45 -16.96
N ASN A 360 -17.11 -25.18 -17.70
CA ASN A 360 -16.66 -25.92 -18.89
C ASN A 360 -16.13 -24.94 -19.94
N THR A 361 -16.82 -23.83 -20.17
CA THR A 361 -16.36 -22.76 -21.05
C THR A 361 -15.04 -22.15 -20.57
N PHE A 362 -14.87 -21.96 -19.25
CA PHE A 362 -13.62 -21.48 -18.68
C PHE A 362 -12.48 -22.50 -18.87
N ALA A 363 -12.74 -23.78 -18.62
CA ALA A 363 -11.77 -24.86 -18.80
C ALA A 363 -11.38 -25.07 -20.27
N GLU A 364 -12.29 -24.83 -21.22
CA GLU A 364 -12.02 -24.88 -22.66
C GLU A 364 -11.17 -23.70 -23.16
N LYS A 365 -11.23 -22.55 -22.48
CA LYS A 365 -10.42 -21.37 -22.80
C LYS A 365 -9.00 -21.44 -22.23
N MET A 366 -8.76 -22.37 -21.30
CA MET A 366 -7.47 -22.62 -20.64
C MET A 366 -6.67 -23.66 -21.43
#